data_AF-A0A7W0FE38-F1
#
_entry.id   AF-A0A7W0FE38-F1
#
_cell.length_a   1.000
_cell.length_b   1.000
_cell.length_c   1.000
_cell.angle_alpha   90.00
_cell.angle_beta   90.00
_cell.angle_gamma   90.00
#
_symmetry.space_group_name_H-M   'P 1'
#
loop_
_entity.id
_entity.type
_entity.pdbx_description
1 polymer ?
#
loop_
_entity_poly.entity_id
_entity_poly.type
_entity_poly.pdbx_seq_one_letter_code
_entity_poly.pdbx_strand_id
1 'polypeptide(L)'
;MKKDYKLIGPRYYRGNHAVFKEVDSSGELFMEYETTMLSPGKLFLYKPIEELFRFAMGEKIKVDEIAPIPEKQVIVGVHPCDVNAILYLDRTFLGTFKDTHYEARRKNTLIISLNCTHVSENCFCSSVGAGPFLHAASGYDMLLTDFESEYLVEIKSRVAEELFGLEGRGAGQ
;
A
#
# COMPACT_ATOMS: atom_id res chain seq x y z
N MET A 1 -0.85 8.36 -15.60
CA MET A 1 0.34 7.75 -14.96
C MET A 1 1.28 7.24 -16.04
N LYS A 2 2.61 7.30 -15.82
CA LYS A 2 3.57 6.61 -16.71
C LYS A 2 3.18 5.14 -16.81
N LYS A 3 3.27 4.53 -18.00
CA LYS A 3 2.85 3.14 -18.31
C LYS A 3 3.54 2.05 -17.46
N ASP A 4 4.46 2.42 -16.58
CA ASP A 4 5.33 1.50 -15.85
C ASP A 4 4.83 1.14 -14.45
N TYR A 5 3.78 1.80 -13.93
CA TYR A 5 3.24 1.54 -12.60
C TYR A 5 1.87 0.86 -12.68
N LYS A 6 1.72 -0.28 -11.99
CA LYS A 6 0.41 -0.85 -11.70
C LYS A 6 -0.31 0.03 -10.68
N LEU A 7 -1.54 0.45 -10.98
CA LEU A 7 -2.36 1.20 -10.04
C LEU A 7 -3.27 0.24 -9.29
N ILE A 8 -3.21 0.27 -7.97
CA ILE A 8 -4.01 -0.57 -7.07
C ILE A 8 -4.80 0.35 -6.16
N GLY A 9 -6.06 0.02 -5.91
CA GLY A 9 -6.87 0.76 -4.95
C GLY A 9 -8.16 0.07 -4.59
N PRO A 10 -8.94 0.67 -3.68
CA PRO A 10 -10.19 0.11 -3.20
C PRO A 10 -11.23 0.09 -4.34
N ARG A 11 -11.84 -1.08 -4.57
CA ARG A 11 -13.03 -1.24 -5.40
C ARG A 11 -14.21 -1.57 -4.54
N TYR A 12 -15.35 -0.96 -4.86
CA TYR A 12 -16.63 -1.30 -4.23
C TYR A 12 -16.87 -2.81 -4.28
N TYR A 13 -17.29 -3.37 -3.14
CA TYR A 13 -17.69 -4.76 -3.05
C TYR A 13 -19.13 -4.90 -2.54
N ARG A 14 -19.39 -4.52 -1.29
CA ARG A 14 -20.73 -4.58 -0.65
C ARG A 14 -20.86 -3.55 0.48
N GLY A 15 -21.91 -2.73 0.44
CA GLY A 15 -22.11 -1.68 1.43
C GLY A 15 -20.90 -0.76 1.48
N ASN A 16 -20.38 -0.48 2.67
CA ASN A 16 -19.19 0.37 2.83
C ASN A 16 -17.88 -0.44 2.83
N HIS A 17 -17.89 -1.67 2.28
CA HIS A 17 -16.71 -2.52 2.19
C HIS A 17 -16.07 -2.46 0.80
N ALA A 18 -14.73 -2.37 0.80
CA ALA A 18 -13.92 -2.45 -0.40
C ALA A 18 -13.04 -3.70 -0.46
N VAL A 19 -12.62 -4.03 -1.68
CA VAL A 19 -11.53 -4.97 -1.94
C VAL A 19 -10.48 -4.26 -2.79
N PHE A 20 -9.22 -4.32 -2.38
CA PHE A 20 -8.13 -3.73 -3.15
C PHE A 20 -7.82 -4.61 -4.37
N LYS A 21 -7.77 -3.99 -5.54
CA LYS A 21 -7.46 -4.63 -6.84
C LYS A 21 -6.68 -3.68 -7.73
N GLU A 22 -6.06 -4.22 -8.77
CA GLU A 22 -5.56 -3.41 -9.87
C GLU A 22 -6.72 -2.68 -10.55
N VAL A 23 -6.50 -1.43 -10.92
CA VAL A 23 -7.48 -0.55 -11.57
C VAL A 23 -6.83 0.15 -12.75
N ASP A 24 -7.60 0.39 -13.82
CA ASP A 24 -7.09 1.02 -15.03
C ASP A 24 -7.11 2.55 -14.93
N SER A 25 -8.01 3.08 -14.11
CA SER A 25 -8.21 4.53 -13.94
C SER A 25 -8.59 4.93 -12.51
N SER A 26 -8.37 6.21 -12.18
CA SER A 26 -8.75 6.77 -10.88
C SER A 26 -10.26 6.79 -10.65
N GLY A 27 -11.08 6.82 -11.72
CA GLY A 27 -12.54 6.83 -11.63
C GLY A 27 -13.14 5.52 -11.13
N GLU A 28 -12.32 4.48 -11.00
CA GLU A 28 -12.74 3.18 -10.46
C GLU A 28 -12.55 3.09 -8.95
N LEU A 29 -11.82 4.02 -8.34
CA LEU A 29 -11.50 4.01 -6.91
C LEU A 29 -12.76 4.34 -6.08
N PHE A 30 -13.10 3.45 -5.15
CA PHE A 30 -14.13 3.68 -4.14
C PHE A 30 -13.45 4.18 -2.87
N MET A 31 -13.27 5.49 -2.76
CA MET A 31 -12.47 6.12 -1.70
C MET A 31 -13.25 6.29 -0.38
N GLU A 32 -14.57 6.19 -0.43
CA GLU A 32 -15.49 6.34 0.71
C GLU A 32 -15.66 5.06 1.53
N TYR A 33 -14.79 4.06 1.33
CA TYR A 33 -14.90 2.77 1.98
C TYR A 33 -14.55 2.86 3.48
N GLU A 34 -15.22 2.07 4.32
CA GLU A 34 -14.93 2.02 5.77
C GLU A 34 -13.90 0.95 6.11
N THR A 35 -14.03 -0.24 5.51
CA THR A 35 -13.15 -1.38 5.81
C THR A 35 -12.97 -2.31 4.62
N THR A 36 -11.99 -3.20 4.73
CA THR A 36 -11.68 -4.22 3.73
C THR A 36 -11.74 -5.61 4.34
N MET A 37 -12.04 -6.61 3.52
CA MET A 37 -11.95 -8.01 3.94
C MET A 37 -10.50 -8.50 4.02
N LEU A 38 -9.62 -7.96 3.18
CA LEU A 38 -8.20 -8.28 3.12
C LEU A 38 -7.43 -6.98 2.97
N SER A 39 -6.47 -6.76 3.87
CA SER A 39 -5.65 -5.56 3.83
C SER A 39 -4.83 -5.47 2.53
N PRO A 40 -4.58 -4.26 2.00
CA PRO A 40 -3.75 -4.06 0.81
C PRO A 40 -2.34 -4.64 0.98
N GLY A 41 -1.75 -4.51 2.17
CA GLY A 41 -0.44 -5.11 2.46
C GLY A 41 -0.44 -6.62 2.21
N LYS A 42 -1.51 -7.33 2.61
CA LYS A 42 -1.66 -8.77 2.43
C LYS A 42 -1.72 -9.21 0.99
N LEU A 43 -2.40 -8.41 0.17
CA LEU A 43 -2.64 -8.77 -1.21
C LEU A 43 -1.43 -8.43 -2.10
N PHE A 44 -0.73 -7.33 -1.81
CA PHE A 44 0.21 -6.72 -2.76
C PHE A 44 1.65 -6.61 -2.26
N LEU A 45 1.91 -6.72 -0.95
CA LEU A 45 3.27 -6.67 -0.39
C LEU A 45 3.75 -8.03 0.11
N TYR A 46 2.95 -8.73 0.92
CA TYR A 46 3.26 -10.10 1.36
C TYR A 46 2.29 -11.09 0.69
N LYS A 47 2.49 -11.30 -0.62
CA LYS A 47 1.59 -12.11 -1.46
C LYS A 47 1.27 -13.45 -0.77
N PRO A 48 -0.02 -13.86 -0.71
CA PRO A 48 -0.42 -15.10 -0.02
C PRO A 48 0.17 -16.37 -0.64
N ILE A 49 0.51 -16.32 -1.93
CA ILE A 49 1.12 -17.40 -2.69
C ILE A 49 2.24 -16.79 -3.53
N GLU A 50 3.44 -17.37 -3.43
CA GLU A 50 4.60 -16.98 -4.21
C GLU A 50 5.45 -18.21 -4.54
N GLU A 51 5.99 -18.24 -5.76
CA GLU A 51 6.91 -19.28 -6.19
C GLU A 51 8.34 -18.90 -5.78
N LEU A 52 9.00 -19.72 -4.97
CA LEU A 52 10.34 -19.44 -4.44
C LEU A 52 11.45 -20.17 -5.22
N PHE A 53 11.18 -21.40 -5.63
CA PHE A 53 12.11 -22.19 -6.43
C PHE A 53 11.38 -23.30 -7.17
N ARG A 54 11.98 -23.75 -8.27
CA ARG A 54 11.64 -25.00 -8.93
C ARG A 54 12.72 -26.02 -8.63
N PHE A 55 12.35 -27.29 -8.56
CA PHE A 55 13.34 -28.35 -8.47
C PHE A 55 12.97 -29.51 -9.38
N ALA A 56 14.01 -30.18 -9.89
CA ALA A 56 13.88 -31.38 -10.71
C ALA A 56 14.69 -32.52 -10.08
N MET A 57 14.04 -33.67 -9.93
CA MET A 57 14.64 -34.90 -9.41
C MET A 57 15.20 -35.73 -10.57
N GLY A 58 16.51 -35.96 -10.57
CA GLY A 58 17.22 -36.85 -11.48
C GLY A 58 18.40 -37.51 -10.74
N GLU A 59 19.48 -37.85 -11.44
CA GLU A 59 20.72 -38.35 -10.78
C GLU A 59 21.31 -37.35 -9.79
N LYS A 60 21.09 -36.05 -10.01
CA LYS A 60 21.34 -34.95 -9.07
C LYS A 60 20.10 -34.08 -8.97
N ILE A 61 19.84 -33.55 -7.78
CA ILE A 61 18.79 -32.55 -7.57
C ILE A 61 19.25 -31.24 -8.21
N LYS A 62 18.47 -30.72 -9.16
CA LYS A 62 18.65 -29.36 -9.70
C LYS A 62 17.63 -28.45 -9.02
N VAL A 63 18.08 -27.29 -8.54
CA VAL A 63 17.25 -26.27 -7.91
C VAL A 63 17.44 -24.97 -8.68
N ASP A 64 16.34 -24.41 -9.17
CA ASP A 64 16.29 -23.13 -9.86
C ASP A 64 15.54 -22.15 -8.95
N GLU A 65 16.29 -21.28 -8.26
CA GLU A 65 15.70 -20.22 -7.42
C GLU A 65 15.02 -19.16 -8.28
N ILE A 66 13.83 -18.71 -7.85
CA ILE A 66 13.10 -17.63 -8.51
C ILE A 66 13.57 -16.31 -7.91
N ALA A 67 14.22 -15.48 -8.73
CA ALA A 67 14.62 -14.14 -8.29
C ALA A 67 13.40 -13.22 -8.07
N PRO A 68 13.46 -12.28 -7.11
CA PRO A 68 12.42 -11.28 -6.93
C PRO A 68 12.18 -10.43 -8.19
N ILE A 69 10.91 -10.23 -8.53
CA ILE A 69 10.51 -9.36 -9.67
C ILE A 69 10.20 -7.96 -9.13
N PRO A 70 10.95 -6.91 -9.56
CA PRO A 70 10.76 -5.54 -9.07
C PRO A 70 9.64 -4.81 -9.82
N GLU A 71 8.42 -5.34 -9.75
CA GLU A 71 7.25 -4.66 -10.34
C GLU A 71 6.97 -3.35 -9.60
N LYS A 72 6.87 -2.25 -10.36
CA LYS A 72 6.51 -0.95 -9.80
C LYS A 72 5.00 -0.86 -9.64
N GLN A 73 4.56 -0.48 -8.45
CA GLN A 73 3.14 -0.35 -8.13
C GLN A 73 2.85 0.86 -7.26
N VAL A 74 1.63 1.39 -7.37
CA VAL A 74 1.09 2.43 -6.51
C VAL A 74 -0.16 1.87 -5.85
N ILE A 75 -0.20 1.85 -4.52
CA ILE A 75 -1.38 1.46 -3.76
C ILE A 75 -2.01 2.74 -3.19
N VAL A 76 -3.22 3.04 -3.63
CA VAL A 76 -3.95 4.28 -3.30
C VAL A 76 -5.08 4.00 -2.34
N GLY A 77 -5.35 4.96 -1.46
CA GLY A 77 -6.46 4.90 -0.52
C GLY A 77 -6.16 4.05 0.70
N VAL A 78 -4.89 3.80 1.06
CA VAL A 78 -4.54 2.92 2.18
C VAL A 78 -4.86 3.62 3.50
N HIS A 79 -5.76 3.04 4.31
CA HIS A 79 -6.09 3.59 5.62
C HIS A 79 -4.88 3.60 6.58
N PRO A 80 -4.81 4.52 7.56
CA PRO A 80 -3.64 4.64 8.44
C PRO A 80 -3.38 3.39 9.26
N CYS A 81 -4.43 2.63 9.61
CA CYS A 81 -4.29 1.36 10.31
C CYS A 81 -3.55 0.32 9.47
N ASP A 82 -3.79 0.28 8.15
CA ASP A 82 -3.07 -0.60 7.22
C ASP A 82 -1.63 -0.13 6.99
N VAL A 83 -1.36 1.18 6.94
CA VAL A 83 0.02 1.71 6.89
C VAL A 83 0.81 1.26 8.12
N ASN A 84 0.22 1.37 9.31
CA ASN A 84 0.83 0.87 10.54
C ASN A 84 1.05 -0.65 10.49
N ALA A 85 0.08 -1.42 9.99
CA ALA A 85 0.23 -2.87 9.82
C ALA A 85 1.41 -3.22 8.90
N ILE A 86 1.59 -2.49 7.79
CA ILE A 86 2.73 -2.65 6.88
C ILE A 86 4.05 -2.34 7.60
N LEU A 87 4.13 -1.27 8.39
CA LEU A 87 5.32 -0.95 9.18
C LEU A 87 5.65 -2.05 10.21
N TYR A 88 4.65 -2.72 10.79
CA TYR A 88 4.89 -3.88 11.64
C TYR A 88 5.43 -5.07 10.84
N LEU A 89 4.91 -5.32 9.65
CA LEU A 89 5.41 -6.38 8.76
C LEU A 89 6.84 -6.11 8.30
N ASP A 90 7.19 -4.84 8.04
CA ASP A 90 8.54 -4.42 7.69
C ASP A 90 9.54 -4.85 8.79
N ARG A 91 9.18 -4.81 10.07
CA ARG A 91 10.06 -5.28 11.17
C ARG A 91 10.37 -6.78 11.08
N THR A 92 9.42 -7.57 10.60
CA THR A 92 9.57 -9.01 10.47
C THR A 92 10.34 -9.36 9.20
N PHE A 93 9.86 -8.89 8.04
CA PHE A 93 10.38 -9.29 6.73
C PHE A 93 11.66 -8.54 6.33
N LEU A 94 11.95 -7.38 6.92
CA LEU A 94 13.15 -6.58 6.66
C LEU A 94 14.09 -6.49 7.86
N GLY A 95 13.82 -7.28 8.91
CA GLY A 95 14.62 -7.34 10.13
C GLY A 95 15.92 -8.13 9.94
N THR A 96 16.25 -8.98 10.90
CA THR A 96 17.51 -9.76 10.92
C THR A 96 17.66 -10.66 9.70
N PHE A 97 16.58 -11.34 9.30
CA PHE A 97 16.55 -12.19 8.12
C PHE A 97 15.63 -11.53 7.09
N LYS A 98 16.24 -10.98 6.04
CA LYS A 98 15.50 -10.25 5.01
C LYS A 98 14.87 -11.21 4.02
N ASP A 99 13.57 -11.08 3.81
CA ASP A 99 12.88 -11.69 2.69
C ASP A 99 13.11 -10.82 1.45
N THR A 100 13.85 -11.37 0.48
CA THR A 100 14.26 -10.65 -0.74
C THR A 100 13.07 -10.33 -1.65
N HIS A 101 12.02 -11.14 -1.63
CA HIS A 101 10.81 -10.94 -2.42
C HIS A 101 9.96 -9.81 -1.85
N TYR A 102 9.76 -9.82 -0.53
CA TYR A 102 9.11 -8.73 0.18
C TYR A 102 9.89 -7.43 0.04
N GLU A 103 11.22 -7.44 0.22
CA GLU A 103 12.05 -6.25 0.09
C GLU A 103 11.95 -5.64 -1.30
N ALA A 104 12.04 -6.46 -2.36
CA ALA A 104 11.89 -5.99 -3.73
C ALA A 104 10.53 -5.34 -3.97
N ARG A 105 9.43 -5.96 -3.54
CA ARG A 105 8.09 -5.35 -3.66
C ARG A 105 7.95 -4.07 -2.85
N ARG A 106 8.37 -4.09 -1.58
CA ARG A 106 8.24 -2.95 -0.66
C ARG A 106 9.00 -1.73 -1.16
N LYS A 107 10.18 -1.91 -1.75
CA LYS A 107 11.01 -0.84 -2.36
C LYS A 107 10.42 -0.30 -3.68
N ASN A 108 9.67 -1.11 -4.41
CA ASN A 108 9.05 -0.72 -5.69
C ASN A 108 7.56 -0.34 -5.55
N THR A 109 7.08 -0.16 -4.32
CA THR A 109 5.68 0.23 -4.04
C THR A 109 5.62 1.63 -3.46
N LEU A 110 4.87 2.50 -4.12
CA LEU A 110 4.44 3.77 -3.55
C LEU A 110 3.11 3.58 -2.82
N ILE A 111 3.00 4.14 -1.61
CA ILE A 111 1.77 4.06 -0.81
C ILE A 111 1.18 5.46 -0.67
N ILE A 112 -0.04 5.64 -1.17
CA ILE A 112 -0.84 6.83 -0.95
C ILE A 112 -1.89 6.50 0.11
N SER A 113 -1.71 7.06 1.29
CA SER A 113 -2.60 6.85 2.42
C SER A 113 -3.79 7.80 2.37
N LEU A 114 -4.93 7.36 2.90
CA LEU A 114 -6.16 8.16 3.03
C LEU A 114 -6.56 8.19 4.51
N ASN A 115 -6.55 9.36 5.13
CA ASN A 115 -7.06 9.54 6.49
C ASN A 115 -8.54 9.19 6.56
N CYS A 116 -8.97 8.57 7.66
CA CYS A 116 -10.39 8.27 7.87
C CYS A 116 -11.08 9.48 8.51
N THR A 117 -11.93 10.18 7.74
CA THR A 117 -12.79 11.26 8.25
C THR A 117 -14.10 10.74 8.81
N HIS A 118 -14.53 9.56 8.37
CA HIS A 118 -15.64 8.80 8.95
C HIS A 118 -15.12 7.47 9.52
N VAL A 119 -15.42 7.20 10.79
CA VAL A 119 -14.95 6.01 11.50
C VAL A 119 -16.16 5.14 11.83
N SER A 120 -16.13 3.88 11.39
CA SER A 120 -17.19 2.90 11.66
C SER A 120 -17.28 2.57 13.17
N GLU A 121 -18.46 2.16 13.64
CA GLU A 121 -18.69 1.80 15.05
C GLU A 121 -17.78 0.67 15.55
N ASN A 122 -17.31 -0.19 14.64
CA ASN A 122 -16.47 -1.34 14.97
C ASN A 122 -14.96 -1.07 14.81
N CYS A 123 -14.57 0.17 14.49
CA CYS A 123 -13.15 0.53 14.36
C CYS A 123 -12.52 0.83 15.72
N PHE A 124 -11.32 0.29 15.95
CA PHE A 124 -10.54 0.50 17.18
C PHE A 124 -9.14 1.07 16.92
N CYS A 125 -8.91 1.63 15.73
CA CYS A 125 -7.59 2.16 15.32
C CYS A 125 -7.07 3.25 16.25
N SER A 126 -7.95 4.12 16.76
CA SER A 126 -7.58 5.16 17.74
C SER A 126 -7.09 4.56 19.06
N SER A 127 -7.74 3.49 19.54
CA SER A 127 -7.41 2.86 20.82
C SER A 127 -6.03 2.22 20.84
N VAL A 128 -5.48 1.91 19.66
CA VAL A 128 -4.16 1.28 19.49
C VAL A 128 -3.14 2.22 18.84
N GLY A 129 -3.49 3.51 18.67
CA GLY A 129 -2.59 4.52 18.10
C GLY A 129 -2.26 4.33 16.62
N ALA A 130 -3.15 3.67 15.87
CA ALA A 130 -2.95 3.33 14.45
C ALA A 130 -3.80 4.17 13.48
N GLY A 131 -4.54 5.16 13.98
CA GLY A 131 -5.45 6.01 13.20
C GLY A 131 -6.38 6.80 14.14
N PRO A 132 -7.43 7.46 13.62
CA PRO A 132 -7.89 7.48 12.23
C PRO A 132 -7.08 8.42 11.32
N PHE A 133 -6.23 9.28 11.89
CA PHE A 133 -5.26 10.09 11.19
C PHE A 133 -3.86 9.46 11.26
N LEU A 134 -3.08 9.58 10.18
CA LEU A 134 -1.77 8.98 10.10
C LEU A 134 -0.73 9.81 10.86
N HIS A 135 -0.16 9.22 11.92
CA HIS A 135 0.93 9.82 12.70
C HIS A 135 2.30 9.19 12.43
N ALA A 136 2.37 8.17 11.58
CA ALA A 136 3.63 7.53 11.23
C ALA A 136 4.56 8.55 10.56
N ALA A 137 5.84 8.51 10.91
CA ALA A 137 6.85 9.37 10.27
C ALA A 137 7.26 8.86 8.87
N SER A 138 6.97 7.60 8.58
CA SER A 138 7.36 6.89 7.34
C SER A 138 6.32 5.83 6.99
N GLY A 139 6.56 5.07 5.92
CA GLY A 139 5.69 3.98 5.49
C GLY A 139 4.72 4.34 4.35
N TYR A 140 4.67 5.61 3.96
CA TYR A 140 3.84 6.16 2.91
C TYR A 140 4.58 7.29 2.17
N ASP A 141 4.09 7.60 0.98
CA ASP A 141 4.68 8.56 0.06
C ASP A 141 3.83 9.83 -0.10
N MET A 142 2.51 9.68 0.07
CA MET A 142 1.53 10.77 0.11
C MET A 142 0.42 10.45 1.11
N LEU A 143 -0.14 11.50 1.70
CA LEU A 143 -1.30 11.41 2.57
C LEU A 143 -2.41 12.29 2.02
N LEU A 144 -3.60 11.70 1.90
CA LEU A 144 -4.82 12.36 1.48
C LEU A 144 -5.74 12.53 2.68
N THR A 145 -6.35 13.70 2.82
CA THR A 145 -7.47 13.94 3.73
C THR A 145 -8.65 14.46 2.93
N ASP A 146 -9.77 13.75 3.00
CA ASP A 146 -10.99 14.10 2.29
C ASP A 146 -11.72 15.28 2.96
N PHE A 147 -12.00 16.32 2.18
CA PHE A 147 -12.82 17.48 2.55
C PHE A 147 -14.07 17.57 1.66
N GLU A 148 -14.62 16.41 1.29
CA GLU A 148 -15.82 16.17 0.47
C GLU A 148 -15.66 16.58 -0.99
N SER A 149 -15.44 17.87 -1.25
CA SER A 149 -15.30 18.43 -2.60
C SER A 149 -13.86 18.43 -3.11
N GLU A 150 -12.90 18.31 -2.19
CA GLU A 150 -11.48 18.37 -2.45
C GLU A 150 -10.68 17.50 -1.48
N TYR A 151 -9.44 17.19 -1.85
CA TYR A 151 -8.51 16.49 -0.98
C TYR A 151 -7.37 17.41 -0.57
N LEU A 152 -7.07 17.47 0.72
CA LEU A 152 -5.77 17.94 1.17
C LEU A 152 -4.74 16.86 0.84
N VAL A 153 -3.68 17.27 0.13
CA VAL A 153 -2.59 16.39 -0.28
C VAL A 153 -1.30 16.80 0.43
N GLU A 154 -0.76 15.89 1.23
CA GLU A 154 0.55 16.05 1.86
C GLU A 154 1.54 15.09 1.20
N ILE A 155 2.60 15.64 0.61
CA ILE A 155 3.62 14.87 -0.11
C ILE A 155 4.80 14.61 0.82
N LYS A 156 5.21 13.34 0.92
CA LYS A 156 6.34 12.89 1.76
C LYS A 156 7.53 12.35 0.97
N SER A 157 7.33 12.05 -0.31
CA SER A 157 8.32 11.39 -1.16
C SER A 157 8.54 12.19 -2.43
N ARG A 158 9.81 12.45 -2.75
CA ARG A 158 10.21 13.08 -4.02
C ARG A 158 9.77 12.27 -5.23
N VAL A 159 9.74 10.93 -5.12
CA VAL A 159 9.27 10.06 -6.20
C VAL A 159 7.79 10.32 -6.46
N ALA A 160 6.98 10.55 -5.43
CA ALA A 160 5.58 10.89 -5.58
C ALA A 160 5.40 12.29 -6.16
N GLU A 161 6.16 13.27 -5.69
CA GLU A 161 6.19 14.63 -6.24
C GLU A 161 6.44 14.62 -7.76
N GLU A 162 7.49 13.93 -8.20
CA GLU A 162 7.86 13.79 -9.62
C GLU A 162 6.84 12.97 -10.42
N LEU A 163 6.24 11.93 -9.82
CA LEU A 163 5.28 11.06 -10.51
C LEU A 163 3.94 11.75 -10.77
N PHE A 164 3.48 12.55 -9.80
CA PHE A 164 2.20 13.25 -9.88
C PHE A 164 2.32 14.70 -10.36
N GLY A 165 3.54 15.24 -10.50
CA GLY A 165 3.78 16.60 -10.98
C GLY A 165 3.17 17.66 -10.07
N LEU A 166 3.16 17.40 -8.76
CA LEU A 166 2.58 18.27 -7.75
C LEU A 166 3.70 19.07 -7.10
N GLU A 167 3.65 20.40 -7.18
CA GLU A 167 4.56 21.27 -6.43
C GLU A 167 3.89 21.64 -5.09
N GLY A 168 4.48 21.16 -3.98
CA GLY A 168 3.98 21.48 -2.65
C GLY A 168 4.19 22.95 -2.30
N ARG A 169 3.17 23.61 -1.75
CA ARG A 169 3.36 24.87 -1.02
C ARG A 169 3.67 24.55 0.44
N GLY A 170 4.76 25.10 0.98
CA GLY A 170 5.10 24.89 2.39
C GLY A 170 3.97 25.36 3.31
N ALA A 171 3.57 24.54 4.27
CA ALA A 171 2.58 24.94 5.27
C ALA A 171 3.15 26.11 6.09
N GLY A 172 2.53 27.30 5.98
CA GLY A 172 2.91 28.51 6.71
C GLY A 172 3.64 29.60 5.89
N GLN A 173 3.51 29.62 4.56
CA GLN A 173 3.90 30.76 3.71
C GLN A 173 2.67 31.53 3.21
#